data_AF-A0A5E8AEQ2-F1
#
_entry.id   AF-A0A5E8AEQ2-F1
#
_cell.length_a   1.000
_cell.length_b   1.000
_cell.length_c   1.000
_cell.angle_alpha   90.00
_cell.angle_beta   90.00
_cell.angle_gamma   90.00
#
_symmetry.space_group_name_H-M   'P 1'
#
loop_
_entity.id
_entity.type
_entity.pdbx_description
1 polymer ?
#
loop_
_entity_poly.entity_id
_entity_poly.type
_entity_poly.pdbx_seq_one_letter_code
_entity_poly.pdbx_strand_id
1 'polypeptide(L)'
;MTSIVKWFLRGAEFVAATMMAAMFLTFILQIAIRYSAKLEWLAQAFPILEPSRYGWTLELCLALWVWIVFWGAAFVVRERDHVTFDVIYGHVSPKARRWFAIIGGAAVCGGLLWSVEPTWSKFFILRLKKTATLNGLFGDWIRMRDIYSIYILFLVVVAARYGWRAISAFRHGADIDQPGHDEAAKP
;
A
#
# COMPACT_ATOMS: atom_id res chain seq x y z
N MET A 1 -8.42 7.82 21.05
CA MET A 1 -8.76 7.04 19.83
C MET A 1 -9.92 6.12 20.13
N THR A 2 -11.07 6.32 19.47
CA THR A 2 -12.28 5.50 19.60
C THR A 2 -11.99 4.04 19.25
N SER A 3 -12.59 3.09 19.97
CA SER A 3 -12.35 1.64 19.80
C SER A 3 -12.55 1.15 18.35
N ILE A 4 -13.44 1.81 17.61
CA ILE A 4 -13.74 1.54 16.20
C ILE A 4 -12.51 1.75 15.30
N VAL A 5 -11.76 2.84 15.51
CA VAL A 5 -10.57 3.16 14.69
C VAL A 5 -9.46 2.13 14.93
N LYS A 6 -9.27 1.71 16.19
CA LYS A 6 -8.29 0.67 16.53
C LYS A 6 -8.64 -0.66 15.87
N TRP A 7 -9.93 -1.02 15.84
CA TRP A 7 -10.38 -2.26 15.21
C TRP A 7 -10.20 -2.22 13.69
N PHE A 8 -10.50 -1.08 13.05
CA PHE A 8 -10.25 -0.86 11.62
C PHE A 8 -8.76 -0.99 11.27
N LEU A 9 -7.87 -0.35 12.03
CA LEU A 9 -6.42 -0.44 11.82
C LEU A 9 -5.90 -1.87 11.94
N ARG A 10 -6.34 -2.62 12.96
CA ARG A 10 -6.00 -4.04 13.11
C ARG A 10 -6.52 -4.89 11.95
N GLY A 11 -7.72 -4.58 11.44
CA GLY A 11 -8.26 -5.23 10.25
C GLY A 11 -7.39 -4.97 9.02
N ALA A 12 -6.95 -3.72 8.82
CA ALA A 12 -6.05 -3.37 7.73
C ALA A 12 -4.68 -4.04 7.85
N GLU A 13 -4.11 -4.13 9.05
CA GLU A 13 -2.87 -4.86 9.36
C GLU A 13 -3.03 -6.36 9.07
N PHE A 14 -4.17 -6.96 9.45
CA PHE A 14 -4.47 -8.37 9.18
C PHE A 14 -4.56 -8.68 7.68
N VAL A 15 -5.22 -7.80 6.90
CA VAL A 15 -5.28 -7.92 5.44
C VAL A 15 -3.88 -7.84 4.83
N ALA A 16 -3.04 -6.88 5.27
CA ALA A 16 -1.65 -6.77 4.83
C ALA A 16 -0.82 -8.01 5.16
N ALA A 17 -0.94 -8.53 6.39
CA ALA A 17 -0.26 -9.75 6.82
C ALA A 17 -0.70 -10.98 6.01
N THR A 18 -1.99 -11.08 5.70
CA THR A 18 -2.52 -12.18 4.87
C THR A 18 -1.97 -12.12 3.44
N MET A 19 -1.93 -10.94 2.82
CA MET A 19 -1.32 -10.77 1.49
C MET A 19 0.17 -11.11 1.50
N MET A 20 0.89 -10.69 2.55
CA MET A 20 2.31 -11.02 2.74
C MET A 20 2.52 -12.53 2.86
N ALA A 21 1.70 -13.21 3.68
CA ALA A 21 1.76 -14.67 3.82
C ALA A 21 1.46 -15.38 2.49
N ALA A 22 0.45 -14.93 1.74
CA ALA A 22 0.14 -15.47 0.42
C ALA A 22 1.29 -15.29 -0.57
N MET A 23 1.94 -14.11 -0.57
CA MET A 23 3.10 -13.84 -1.42
C MET A 23 4.28 -14.74 -1.04
N PHE A 24 4.52 -14.93 0.26
CA PHE A 24 5.56 -15.82 0.76
C PHE A 24 5.32 -17.28 0.35
N LEU A 25 4.10 -17.81 0.52
CA LEU A 25 3.75 -19.16 0.10
C LEU A 25 3.92 -19.33 -1.42
N THR A 26 3.54 -18.32 -2.20
CA THR A 26 3.75 -18.32 -3.66
C THR A 26 5.23 -18.35 -4.02
N PHE A 27 6.08 -17.65 -3.28
CA PHE A 27 7.54 -17.73 -3.43
C PHE A 27 8.10 -19.11 -3.08
N ILE A 28 7.65 -19.74 -1.99
CA ILE A 28 8.07 -21.11 -1.64
C ILE A 28 7.68 -22.08 -2.75
N LEU A 29 6.48 -21.93 -3.32
CA LEU A 29 6.04 -22.72 -4.46
C LEU A 29 6.98 -22.51 -5.66
N GLN A 30 7.35 -21.26 -6.00
CA GLN A 30 8.30 -20.97 -7.08
C GLN A 30 9.66 -21.64 -6.87
N ILE A 31 10.18 -21.59 -5.64
CA ILE A 31 11.42 -22.26 -5.28
C ILE A 31 11.27 -23.77 -5.49
N ALA A 32 10.22 -24.38 -4.93
CA ALA A 32 9.96 -25.81 -5.04
C ALA A 32 9.94 -26.26 -6.51
N ILE A 33 9.19 -25.56 -7.37
CA ILE A 33 9.09 -25.87 -8.81
C ILE A 33 10.44 -25.69 -9.52
N ARG A 34 11.15 -24.60 -9.22
CA ARG A 34 12.44 -24.31 -9.85
C ARG A 34 13.49 -25.37 -9.52
N TYR A 35 13.46 -25.93 -8.32
CA TYR A 35 14.40 -26.99 -7.92
C TYR A 35 13.93 -28.38 -8.36
N SER A 36 12.63 -28.68 -8.33
CA SER A 36 12.10 -29.95 -8.86
C SER A 36 12.34 -30.10 -10.35
N ALA A 37 12.27 -29.00 -11.10
CA ALA A 37 12.56 -28.99 -12.54
C ALA A 37 14.00 -29.35 -12.90
N LYS A 38 14.95 -29.14 -11.98
CA LYS A 38 16.36 -29.52 -12.18
C LYS A 38 16.61 -31.00 -11.92
N LEU A 39 15.68 -31.68 -11.24
CA LEU A 39 15.75 -33.10 -10.93
C LEU A 39 14.93 -33.85 -11.98
N GLU A 40 15.57 -34.22 -13.09
CA GLU A 40 14.92 -34.82 -14.27
C GLU A 40 14.05 -36.04 -13.93
N TRP A 41 14.52 -36.90 -13.00
CA TRP A 41 13.79 -38.08 -12.53
C TRP A 41 12.49 -37.73 -11.78
N LEU A 42 12.47 -36.62 -11.05
CA LEU A 42 11.33 -36.18 -10.24
C LEU A 42 10.27 -35.50 -11.12
N ALA A 43 10.73 -34.72 -12.12
CA ALA A 43 9.87 -34.08 -13.11
C ALA A 43 9.15 -35.10 -14.01
N GLN A 44 9.79 -36.22 -14.34
CA GLN A 44 9.16 -37.32 -15.08
C GLN A 44 8.15 -38.12 -14.23
N ALA A 45 8.43 -38.31 -12.94
CA ALA A 45 7.54 -39.03 -12.02
C ALA A 45 6.28 -38.21 -11.64
N PHE A 46 6.37 -36.89 -11.60
CA PHE A 46 5.28 -36.00 -11.21
C PHE A 46 5.05 -34.91 -12.27
N PRO A 47 4.18 -35.16 -13.29
CA PRO A 47 3.84 -34.21 -14.35
C PRO A 47 3.22 -32.89 -13.85
N ILE A 48 2.78 -32.87 -12.59
CA ILE A 48 2.27 -31.67 -11.91
C ILE A 48 3.37 -30.63 -11.65
N LEU A 49 4.66 -31.00 -11.60
CA LEU A 49 5.78 -30.10 -11.28
C LEU A 49 6.36 -29.40 -12.53
N GLU A 50 5.65 -29.43 -13.65
CA GLU A 50 6.10 -28.86 -14.91
C GLU A 50 6.17 -27.32 -14.86
N PRO A 51 7.37 -26.69 -15.03
CA PRO A 51 7.55 -25.24 -14.84
C PRO A 51 6.68 -24.36 -15.74
N SER A 52 6.35 -24.84 -16.93
CA SER A 52 5.53 -24.14 -17.92
C SER A 52 4.13 -23.78 -17.38
N ARG A 53 3.62 -24.55 -16.40
CA ARG A 53 2.29 -24.36 -15.81
C ARG A 53 2.24 -23.35 -14.68
N TYR A 54 3.40 -22.84 -14.24
CA TYR A 54 3.50 -21.99 -13.05
C TYR A 54 3.88 -20.53 -13.31
N GLY A 55 3.76 -20.05 -14.57
CA GLY A 55 3.96 -18.63 -14.91
C GLY A 55 3.08 -17.66 -14.09
N TRP A 56 1.89 -18.13 -13.68
CA TRP A 56 0.95 -17.37 -12.84
C TRP A 56 1.52 -16.98 -11.47
N THR A 57 2.48 -17.75 -10.93
CA THR A 57 3.05 -17.48 -9.60
C THR A 57 3.78 -16.13 -9.60
N LEU A 58 4.44 -15.78 -10.70
CA LEU A 58 5.15 -14.53 -10.86
C LEU A 58 4.16 -13.37 -11.00
N GLU A 59 3.15 -13.53 -11.86
CA GLU A 59 2.08 -12.53 -12.00
C GLU A 59 1.34 -12.30 -10.66
N LEU A 60 1.11 -13.36 -9.87
CA LEU A 60 0.46 -13.27 -8.56
C LEU A 60 1.34 -12.55 -7.55
N CYS A 61 2.63 -12.90 -7.48
CA CYS A 61 3.57 -12.19 -6.62
C CYS A 61 3.62 -10.70 -6.96
N LEU A 62 3.68 -10.32 -8.24
CA LEU A 62 3.65 -8.91 -8.65
C LEU A 62 2.34 -8.23 -8.25
N ALA A 63 1.20 -8.88 -8.45
CA ALA A 63 -0.10 -8.34 -8.07
C ALA A 63 -0.20 -8.14 -6.54
N LEU A 64 0.18 -9.14 -5.75
CA LEU A 64 0.22 -9.05 -4.29
C LEU A 64 1.19 -7.97 -3.82
N TRP A 65 2.35 -7.85 -4.46
CA TRP A 65 3.33 -6.81 -4.14
C TRP A 65 2.76 -5.40 -4.32
N VAL A 66 2.15 -5.12 -5.48
CA VAL A 66 1.50 -3.84 -5.76
C VAL A 66 0.42 -3.56 -4.71
N TRP A 67 -0.40 -4.57 -4.40
CA TRP A 67 -1.44 -4.45 -3.40
C TRP A 67 -0.91 -4.17 -2.00
N ILE A 68 0.10 -4.90 -1.54
CA ILE A 68 0.73 -4.72 -0.22
C ILE A 68 1.31 -3.31 -0.09
N VAL A 69 2.03 -2.82 -1.11
CA VAL A 69 2.67 -1.50 -1.08
C VAL A 69 1.62 -0.40 -0.96
N PHE A 70 0.60 -0.41 -1.82
CA PHE A 70 -0.42 0.65 -1.80
C PHE A 70 -1.38 0.54 -0.62
N TRP A 71 -1.78 -0.68 -0.23
CA TRP A 71 -2.61 -0.91 0.95
C TRP A 71 -1.88 -0.50 2.24
N GLY A 72 -0.60 -0.89 2.35
CA GLY A 72 0.26 -0.53 3.46
C GLY A 72 0.39 1.00 3.58
N ALA A 73 0.72 1.67 2.48
CA ALA A 73 0.84 3.14 2.46
C ALA A 73 -0.49 3.85 2.77
N ALA A 74 -1.63 3.31 2.32
CA ALA A 74 -2.94 3.91 2.57
C ALA A 74 -3.39 3.77 4.04
N PHE A 75 -3.23 2.58 4.63
CA PHE A 75 -3.88 2.23 5.89
C PHE A 75 -2.94 1.88 7.06
N VAL A 76 -1.77 1.31 6.80
CA VAL A 76 -0.88 0.77 7.84
C VAL A 76 0.20 1.77 8.24
N VAL A 77 0.81 2.45 7.27
CA VAL A 77 1.92 3.39 7.50
C VAL A 77 1.43 4.60 8.32
N ARG A 78 2.16 4.86 9.41
CA ARG A 78 1.92 6.01 10.28
C ARG A 78 2.72 7.20 9.76
N GLU A 79 2.18 8.39 9.96
CA GLU A 79 2.77 9.63 9.42
C GLU A 79 4.15 9.94 10.00
N ARG A 80 4.47 9.43 11.20
CA ARG A 80 5.79 9.53 11.83
C ARG A 80 6.89 8.78 11.05
N ASP A 81 6.51 7.85 10.17
CA ASP A 81 7.42 7.02 9.40
C ASP A 81 7.75 7.66 8.03
N HIS A 82 7.06 8.76 7.68
CA HIS A 82 7.40 9.57 6.52
C HIS A 82 8.52 10.52 6.90
N VAL A 83 9.64 10.48 6.16
CA VAL A 83 10.83 11.29 6.41
C VAL A 83 10.45 12.78 6.44
N THR A 84 10.32 13.34 7.64
CA THR A 84 10.20 14.79 7.85
C THR A 84 11.59 15.39 8.00
N PHE A 85 11.83 16.51 7.33
CA PHE A 85 13.02 17.33 7.55
C PHE A 85 12.90 18.06 8.89
N ASP A 86 13.08 17.31 9.97
CA ASP A 86 12.79 17.73 11.34
C ASP A 86 13.73 18.84 11.84
N VAL A 87 14.91 18.95 11.23
CA VAL A 87 15.90 20.00 11.53
C VAL A 87 15.34 21.41 11.27
N ILE A 88 14.60 21.61 10.17
CA ILE A 88 13.99 22.91 9.87
C ILE A 88 12.74 23.11 10.72
N TYR A 89 11.96 22.05 10.92
CA TYR A 89 10.72 22.07 11.70
C TYR A 89 10.95 22.45 13.17
N GLY A 90 12.05 21.98 13.78
CA GLY A 90 12.45 22.30 15.15
C GLY A 90 12.91 23.74 15.38
N HIS A 91 13.43 24.41 14.35
CA HIS A 91 13.99 25.77 14.46
C HIS A 91 13.02 26.89 14.07
N VAL A 92 11.85 26.58 13.51
CA VAL A 92 10.84 27.57 13.09
C VAL A 92 9.76 27.80 14.15
N SER A 93 9.24 29.04 14.19
CA SER A 93 8.16 29.41 15.11
C SER A 93 6.90 28.54 14.91
N PRO A 94 6.08 28.33 15.97
CA PRO A 94 4.85 27.52 15.88
C PRO A 94 3.88 27.95 14.77
N LYS A 95 3.87 29.24 14.43
CA LYS A 95 3.06 29.79 13.33
C LYS A 95 3.58 29.37 11.95
N ALA A 96 4.89 29.37 11.75
CA ALA A 96 5.50 28.93 10.49
C ALA A 96 5.34 27.41 10.29
N ARG A 97 5.48 26.63 11.36
CA ARG A 97 5.25 25.17 11.38
C ARG A 97 3.84 24.80 10.92
N ARG A 98 2.83 25.55 11.40
CA ARG A 98 1.43 25.39 10.99
C ARG A 98 1.25 25.61 9.48
N TRP A 99 1.85 26.65 8.93
CA TRP A 99 1.76 26.94 7.50
C TRP A 99 2.44 25.88 6.64
N PHE A 100 3.60 25.36 7.05
CA PHE A 100 4.23 24.24 6.34
C PHE A 100 3.35 23.00 6.32
N ALA A 101 2.70 22.65 7.43
CA ALA A 101 1.79 21.51 7.49
C ALA A 101 0.54 21.71 6.60
N ILE A 102 -0.02 22.92 6.58
CA ILE A 102 -1.20 23.24 5.75
C ILE A 102 -0.83 23.20 4.27
N ILE A 103 0.25 23.89 3.87
CA ILE A 103 0.68 23.97 2.46
C ILE A 103 1.11 22.59 1.97
N GLY A 104 1.91 21.85 2.76
CA GLY A 104 2.34 20.50 2.41
C GLY A 104 1.15 19.54 2.28
N GLY A 105 0.24 19.55 3.25
CA GLY A 105 -0.97 18.72 3.19
C GLY A 105 -1.89 19.07 2.02
N ALA A 106 -2.07 20.36 1.74
CA ALA A 106 -2.86 20.83 0.60
C ALA A 106 -2.20 20.47 -0.75
N ALA A 107 -0.88 20.60 -0.86
CA ALA A 107 -0.14 20.23 -2.07
C ALA A 107 -0.24 18.72 -2.35
N VAL A 108 -0.05 17.88 -1.33
CA VAL A 108 -0.18 16.42 -1.46
C VAL A 108 -1.63 16.03 -1.79
N CYS A 109 -2.60 16.59 -1.07
CA CYS A 109 -4.03 16.33 -1.33
C CYS A 109 -4.43 16.75 -2.75
N GLY A 110 -4.11 17.99 -3.13
CA GLY A 110 -4.41 18.53 -4.45
C GLY A 110 -3.72 17.75 -5.57
N GLY A 111 -2.42 17.44 -5.43
CA GLY A 111 -1.68 16.66 -6.42
C GLY A 111 -2.20 15.25 -6.61
N LEU A 112 -2.56 14.56 -5.52
CA LEU A 112 -3.14 13.21 -5.58
C LEU A 112 -4.54 13.23 -6.22
N LEU A 113 -5.40 14.18 -5.86
CA LEU A 113 -6.73 14.31 -6.46
C LEU A 113 -6.66 14.67 -7.95
N TRP A 114 -5.74 15.55 -8.34
CA TRP A 114 -5.51 15.88 -9.74
C TRP A 114 -5.06 14.65 -10.54
N SER A 115 -4.29 13.75 -9.93
CA SER A 115 -3.85 12.49 -10.56
C SER A 115 -5.00 11.47 -10.75
N VAL A 116 -6.13 11.62 -10.08
CA VAL A 116 -7.25 10.66 -10.17
C VAL A 116 -7.86 10.62 -11.57
N GLU A 117 -8.14 11.79 -12.16
CA GLU A 117 -8.76 11.90 -13.49
C GLU A 117 -7.93 11.21 -14.60
N PRO A 118 -6.64 11.52 -14.80
CA PRO A 118 -5.84 10.86 -15.82
C PRO A 118 -5.69 9.36 -15.53
N THR A 119 -5.58 8.97 -14.26
CA THR A 119 -5.52 7.55 -13.87
C THR A 119 -6.80 6.80 -14.24
N TRP A 120 -7.97 7.41 -13.98
CA TRP A 120 -9.26 6.80 -14.31
C TRP A 120 -9.45 6.60 -15.82
N SER A 121 -8.98 7.55 -16.63
CA SER A 121 -9.01 7.43 -18.10
C SER A 121 -8.19 6.23 -18.59
N LYS A 122 -7.01 6.00 -18.00
CA LYS A 122 -6.16 4.83 -18.30
C LYS A 122 -6.76 3.54 -17.77
N PHE A 123 -7.49 3.61 -16.67
CA PHE A 123 -8.20 2.48 -16.06
C PHE A 123 -9.23 1.85 -16.98
N PHE A 124 -9.94 2.67 -17.76
CA PHE A 124 -10.89 2.21 -18.75
C PHE A 124 -10.22 1.42 -19.89
N ILE A 125 -9.02 1.83 -20.30
CA ILE A 125 -8.22 1.13 -21.31
C ILE A 125 -7.65 -0.18 -20.75
N LEU A 126 -7.17 -0.17 -19.50
CA LEU A 126 -6.64 -1.37 -18.82
C LEU A 126 -7.72 -2.43 -18.54
N ARG A 127 -9.00 -2.04 -18.46
CA ARG A 127 -10.14 -2.96 -18.38
C ARG A 127 -10.22 -3.93 -19.58
N LEU A 128 -9.64 -3.56 -20.72
CA LEU A 128 -9.64 -4.35 -21.95
C LEU A 128 -8.45 -5.32 -22.05
N LYS A 129 -7.43 -5.19 -21.18
CA LYS A 129 -6.28 -6.09 -21.15
C LYS A 129 -6.52 -7.22 -20.14
N LYS A 130 -6.35 -8.47 -20.58
CA LYS A 130 -6.39 -9.67 -19.72
C LYS A 130 -4.97 -10.01 -19.24
N THR A 131 -4.85 -10.55 -18.03
CA THR A 131 -3.60 -11.13 -17.53
C THR A 131 -3.32 -12.44 -18.28
N ALA A 132 -2.09 -12.64 -18.76
CA ALA A 132 -1.76 -13.68 -19.74
C ALA A 132 -1.81 -15.09 -19.13
N THR A 133 -1.49 -15.26 -17.84
CA THR A 133 -1.41 -16.59 -17.21
C THR A 133 -2.20 -16.71 -15.91
N LEU A 134 -2.43 -15.60 -15.19
CA LEU A 134 -3.20 -15.60 -13.92
C LEU A 134 -4.68 -15.97 -14.08
N ASN A 135 -5.24 -15.81 -15.28
CA ASN A 135 -6.62 -16.18 -15.61
C ASN A 135 -6.86 -17.70 -15.48
N GLY A 136 -5.83 -18.52 -15.68
CA GLY A 136 -5.94 -19.98 -15.56
C GLY A 136 -6.20 -20.48 -14.14
N LEU A 137 -5.94 -19.68 -13.10
CA LEU A 137 -6.02 -20.12 -11.69
C LEU A 137 -7.14 -19.45 -10.88
N PHE A 138 -7.44 -18.19 -11.16
CA PHE A 138 -8.54 -17.45 -10.54
C PHE A 138 -9.74 -17.23 -11.47
N GLY A 139 -9.67 -17.75 -12.71
CA GLY A 139 -10.69 -17.57 -13.74
C GLY A 139 -10.74 -16.15 -14.34
N ASP A 140 -11.72 -15.91 -15.21
CA ASP A 140 -11.99 -14.61 -15.87
C ASP A 140 -12.44 -13.50 -14.88
N TRP A 141 -12.41 -13.79 -13.58
CA TRP A 141 -12.84 -12.92 -12.48
C TRP A 141 -11.80 -11.87 -12.08
N ILE A 142 -10.49 -12.17 -12.10
CA ILE A 142 -9.45 -11.16 -11.86
C ILE A 142 -9.06 -10.55 -13.21
N ARG A 143 -9.48 -9.30 -13.43
CA ARG A 143 -9.01 -8.49 -14.57
C ARG A 143 -7.85 -7.62 -14.14
N MET A 144 -7.05 -7.16 -15.10
CA MET A 144 -5.97 -6.19 -14.86
C MET A 144 -6.46 -4.96 -14.08
N ARG A 145 -7.74 -4.60 -14.26
CA ARG A 145 -8.43 -3.56 -13.50
C ARG A 145 -8.35 -3.78 -11.98
N ASP A 146 -8.61 -4.99 -11.51
CA ASP A 146 -8.70 -5.25 -10.07
C ASP A 146 -7.30 -5.26 -9.44
N ILE A 147 -6.27 -5.61 -10.22
CA ILE A 147 -4.87 -5.47 -9.78
C ILE A 147 -4.52 -4.00 -9.53
N TYR A 148 -4.91 -3.09 -10.44
CA TYR A 148 -4.57 -1.68 -10.31
C TYR A 148 -5.57 -0.86 -9.48
N SER A 149 -6.69 -1.41 -9.03
CA SER A 149 -7.74 -0.62 -8.34
C SER A 149 -7.30 -0.12 -6.98
N ILE A 150 -6.37 -0.85 -6.37
CA ILE A 150 -5.71 -0.44 -5.13
C ILE A 150 -5.01 0.92 -5.26
N TYR A 151 -4.55 1.29 -6.46
CA TYR A 151 -3.90 2.57 -6.70
C TYR A 151 -4.90 3.74 -6.60
N ILE A 152 -6.09 3.61 -7.18
CA ILE A 152 -7.15 4.63 -7.04
C ILE A 152 -7.57 4.75 -5.58
N LEU A 153 -7.74 3.62 -4.89
CA LEU A 153 -8.04 3.61 -3.46
C LEU A 153 -6.96 4.36 -2.67
N PHE A 154 -5.69 4.10 -2.97
CA PHE A 154 -4.57 4.81 -2.36
C PHE A 154 -4.63 6.32 -2.61
N LEU A 155 -4.86 6.77 -3.85
CA LEU A 155 -4.95 8.20 -4.18
C LEU A 155 -6.03 8.89 -3.33
N VAL A 156 -7.22 8.28 -3.25
CA VAL A 156 -8.37 8.86 -2.53
C VAL A 156 -8.14 8.87 -1.02
N VAL A 157 -7.71 7.74 -0.44
CA VAL A 157 -7.51 7.61 1.01
C VAL A 157 -6.40 8.53 1.50
N VAL A 158 -5.27 8.57 0.78
CA VAL A 158 -4.13 9.42 1.17
C VAL A 158 -4.46 10.90 0.98
N ALA A 159 -5.12 11.27 -0.12
CA ALA A 159 -5.60 12.65 -0.29
C ALA A 159 -6.54 13.07 0.85
N ALA A 160 -7.49 12.22 1.22
CA ALA A 160 -8.40 12.50 2.32
C ALA A 160 -7.66 12.65 3.67
N ARG A 161 -6.67 11.80 3.97
CA ARG A 161 -5.85 11.89 5.19
C ARG A 161 -5.08 13.21 5.25
N TYR A 162 -4.37 13.58 4.18
CA TYR A 162 -3.60 14.82 4.12
C TYR A 162 -4.49 16.07 4.10
N GLY A 163 -5.64 16.00 3.44
CA GLY A 163 -6.66 17.04 3.47
C GLY A 163 -7.23 17.25 4.88
N TRP A 164 -7.56 16.15 5.58
CA TRP A 164 -8.01 16.21 6.96
C TRP A 164 -6.96 16.82 7.89
N ARG A 165 -5.68 16.49 7.68
CA ARG A 165 -4.56 17.09 8.43
C ARG A 165 -4.42 18.58 8.18
N ALA A 166 -4.52 19.02 6.93
CA ALA A 166 -4.48 20.44 6.60
C ALA A 166 -5.63 21.20 7.28
N ILE A 167 -6.84 20.63 7.28
CA ILE A 167 -8.01 21.19 7.96
C ILE A 167 -7.83 21.18 9.49
N SER A 168 -7.31 20.09 10.07
CA SER A 168 -7.10 20.01 11.51
C SER A 168 -6.04 20.99 11.99
N ALA A 169 -4.94 21.14 11.25
CA ALA A 169 -3.89 22.14 11.50
C ALA A 169 -4.43 23.58 11.33
N PHE A 170 -5.37 23.79 10.40
CA PHE A 170 -6.06 25.06 10.26
C PHE A 170 -7.03 25.34 11.42
N ARG A 171 -7.68 24.34 12.02
CA ARG A 171 -8.67 24.56 13.09
C ARG A 171 -8.10 24.56 14.51
N HIS A 172 -7.08 23.76 14.81
CA HIS A 172 -6.61 23.51 16.19
C HIS A 172 -5.22 24.11 16.51
N GLY A 173 -4.51 24.68 15.53
CA GLY A 173 -3.14 25.15 15.76
C GLY A 173 -2.12 24.00 15.81
N ALA A 174 -0.83 24.33 15.90
CA ALA A 174 0.29 23.39 15.68
C ALA A 174 0.60 22.41 16.83
N ASP A 175 -0.19 22.38 17.90
CA ASP A 175 0.12 21.62 19.13
C ASP A 175 -0.10 20.10 19.02
N ILE A 176 -0.60 19.60 17.89
CA ILE A 176 -0.84 18.15 17.70
C ILE A 176 0.47 17.41 17.38
N ASP A 177 1.50 18.09 16.87
CA ASP A 177 2.77 17.49 16.45
C ASP A 177 3.84 17.50 17.56
N GLN A 178 3.52 17.91 18.79
CA GLN A 178 4.49 17.88 19.89
C GLN A 178 4.58 16.44 20.45
N PRO A 179 5.74 15.76 20.37
CA PRO A 179 5.97 14.58 21.17
C PRO A 179 5.85 15.04 22.63
N GLY A 180 4.97 14.43 23.41
CA GLY A 180 4.69 14.84 24.78
C GLY A 180 5.97 15.01 25.58
N HIS A 181 6.15 16.20 26.15
CA HIS A 181 7.09 16.45 27.24
C HIS A 181 6.63 15.82 28.58
N ASP A 182 5.70 14.85 28.54
CA ASP A 182 5.13 14.24 29.75
C ASP A 182 5.89 12.99 30.24
N GLU A 183 6.86 12.47 29.48
CA GLU A 183 7.74 11.36 29.95
C GLU A 183 9.03 11.84 30.64
N ALA A 184 9.37 13.14 30.58
CA ALA A 184 10.58 13.68 31.19
C ALA A 184 10.39 14.15 32.64
N ALA A 185 9.17 14.08 33.18
CA ALA A 185 8.82 14.53 34.52
C ALA A 185 8.15 13.42 35.34
N LYS A 186 8.87 12.32 35.55
CA LYS A 186 8.66 11.51 36.75
C LYS A 186 9.98 11.45 37.52
N PRO A 187 10.01 11.90 38.79
CA PRO A 187 11.19 11.81 39.64
C PRO A 187 11.60 10.37 39.91
#